data_AF-A0A1Y1BT39-F1
#
_entry.id   AF-A0A1Y1BT39-F1
#
_cell.length_a   1.000
_cell.length_b   1.000
_cell.length_c   1.000
_cell.angle_alpha   90.00
_cell.angle_beta   90.00
_cell.angle_gamma   90.00
#
_symmetry.space_group_name_H-M   'P 1'
#
loop_
_entity.id
_entity.type
_entity.pdbx_description
1 polymer ?
#
loop_
_entity_poly.entity_id
_entity_poly.type
_entity_poly.pdbx_seq_one_letter_code
_entity_poly.pdbx_strand_id
1 'polypeptide(L)'
;MKYPIYITRHRNPRYRGALPDFPEVDVEGDSYGELQAAAAQRVMARYDRSARLVPPPTTDMSVLQASDVDAGDGIWRFFDIDLTRMTSSSVRIELCLPKRIVHDIDRTASALHTTRDAFVSMACGNATDRSVQHDALRGEPVATSRSEAI
;
A
#
# COMPACT_ATOMS: atom_id res chain seq x y z
N MET A 1 -12.56 10.83 -6.14
CA MET A 1 -13.10 10.34 -4.84
C MET A 1 -12.60 11.27 -3.75
N LYS A 2 -13.39 11.52 -2.70
CA LYS A 2 -13.02 12.49 -1.65
C LYS A 2 -12.30 11.83 -0.49
N TYR A 3 -11.01 12.06 -0.36
CA TYR A 3 -10.19 11.54 0.73
C TYR A 3 -9.98 12.57 1.84
N PRO A 4 -10.05 12.16 3.12
CA PRO A 4 -9.72 13.01 4.25
C PRO A 4 -8.22 13.37 4.23
N ILE A 5 -7.92 14.60 4.58
CA ILE A 5 -6.57 15.10 4.81
C ILE A 5 -6.58 15.95 6.08
N TYR A 6 -5.65 15.65 6.98
CA TYR A 6 -5.42 16.46 8.17
C TYR A 6 -4.36 17.49 7.86
N ILE A 7 -4.72 18.77 7.99
CA ILE A 7 -3.87 19.90 7.62
C ILE A 7 -3.38 20.60 8.88
N THR A 8 -2.07 20.62 9.06
CA THR A 8 -1.39 21.37 10.12
C THR A 8 -0.56 22.49 9.53
N ARG A 9 -0.38 23.58 10.28
CA ARG A 9 0.44 24.71 9.86
C ARG A 9 1.87 24.50 10.37
N HIS A 10 2.82 24.34 9.46
CA HIS A 10 4.21 24.08 9.83
C HIS A 10 5.05 25.35 9.87
N ARG A 11 4.93 26.24 8.87
CA ARG A 11 5.54 27.59 8.83
C ARG A 11 4.63 28.56 8.07
N ASN A 12 4.96 29.85 8.03
CA ASN A 12 4.16 30.83 7.28
C ASN A 12 4.69 30.96 5.83
N PRO A 13 3.95 30.60 4.76
CA PRO A 13 2.58 30.05 4.67
C PRO A 13 2.51 28.52 4.49
N ARG A 14 3.59 27.78 4.74
CA ARG A 14 3.68 26.34 4.47
C ARG A 14 2.78 25.47 5.36
N TYR A 15 1.86 24.76 4.73
CA TYR A 15 1.00 23.74 5.32
C TYR A 15 1.60 22.35 5.11
N ARG A 16 1.32 21.45 6.06
CA ARG A 16 1.56 20.01 5.94
C ARG A 16 0.23 19.29 5.93
N GLY A 17 0.09 18.29 5.08
CA GLY A 17 -1.10 17.44 4.96
C GLY A 17 -0.73 15.98 5.18
N ALA A 18 -1.46 15.32 6.07
CA ALA A 18 -1.35 13.88 6.32
C ALA A 18 -2.66 13.19 5.92
N LEU A 19 -2.55 12.07 5.20
CA LEU A 19 -3.71 11.32 4.71
C LEU A 19 -3.83 10.01 5.51
N PRO A 20 -4.86 9.83 6.35
CA PRO A 20 -4.98 8.64 7.18
C PRO A 20 -5.20 7.36 6.35
N ASP A 21 -5.85 7.48 5.19
CA ASP A 21 -6.02 6.36 4.25
C ASP A 21 -4.74 6.02 3.49
N PHE A 22 -3.75 6.93 3.51
CA PHE A 22 -2.46 6.76 2.85
C PHE A 22 -1.33 7.16 3.81
N PRO A 23 -1.09 6.40 4.90
CA PRO A 23 -0.18 6.80 5.97
C PRO A 23 1.27 6.97 5.51
N GLU A 24 1.61 6.46 4.34
CA GLU A 24 2.92 6.56 3.69
C GLU A 24 3.06 7.85 2.85
N VAL A 25 1.99 8.62 2.70
CA VAL A 25 1.88 9.80 1.85
C VAL A 25 1.70 11.05 2.70
N ASP A 26 2.83 11.72 2.93
CA ASP A 26 2.87 13.08 3.48
C ASP A 26 3.03 14.11 2.37
N VAL A 27 2.36 15.25 2.52
CA VAL A 27 2.43 16.35 1.55
C VAL A 27 2.66 17.69 2.24
N GLU A 28 3.27 18.61 1.52
CA GLU A 28 3.45 20.00 1.93
C GLU A 28 3.07 20.93 0.77
N GLY A 29 2.64 22.14 1.08
CA GLY A 29 2.30 23.15 0.09
C GLY A 29 2.05 24.51 0.73
N ASP A 30 2.18 25.57 -0.06
CA ASP A 30 1.95 26.95 0.39
C ASP A 30 0.47 27.36 0.26
N SER A 31 -0.37 26.49 -0.34
CA SER A 31 -1.82 26.62 -0.42
C SER A 31 -2.54 25.26 -0.33
N TYR A 32 -3.85 25.28 -0.08
CA TYR A 32 -4.65 24.05 -0.10
C TYR A 32 -4.73 23.42 -1.49
N GLY A 33 -4.68 24.22 -2.56
CA GLY A 33 -4.61 23.71 -3.93
C GLY A 33 -3.32 22.96 -4.20
N GLU A 34 -2.19 23.46 -3.70
CA GLU A 34 -0.91 22.75 -3.78
C GLU A 34 -0.90 21.46 -2.97
N LEU A 35 -1.45 21.46 -1.75
CA LEU A 35 -1.61 20.22 -0.97
C LEU A 35 -2.45 19.19 -1.72
N GLN A 36 -3.55 19.61 -2.34
CA GLN A 36 -4.41 18.70 -3.11
C GLN A 36 -3.67 18.13 -4.32
N ALA A 37 -2.95 18.97 -5.07
CA ALA A 37 -2.17 18.53 -6.22
C ALA A 37 -1.05 17.57 -5.79
N ALA A 38 -0.32 17.88 -4.72
CA ALA A 38 0.73 17.04 -4.17
C ALA A 38 0.17 15.69 -3.69
N ALA A 39 -0.99 15.68 -3.01
CA ALA A 39 -1.64 14.46 -2.55
C ALA A 39 -2.01 13.55 -3.71
N ALA A 40 -2.66 14.11 -4.73
CA ALA A 40 -3.02 13.37 -5.93
C ALA A 40 -1.78 12.79 -6.64
N GLN A 41 -0.72 13.58 -6.82
CA GLN A 41 0.51 13.12 -7.46
C GLN A 41 1.19 11.99 -6.67
N ARG A 42 1.32 12.12 -5.35
CA ARG A 42 1.97 11.08 -4.53
C ARG A 42 1.16 9.80 -4.45
N VAL A 43 -0.17 9.91 -4.34
CA VAL A 43 -1.09 8.77 -4.37
C VAL A 43 -1.01 8.08 -5.74
N MET A 44 -1.03 8.83 -6.85
CA MET A 44 -0.83 8.28 -8.20
C MET A 44 0.52 7.57 -8.35
N ALA A 45 1.63 8.20 -7.96
CA ALA A 45 2.96 7.62 -8.09
C ALA A 45 3.14 6.31 -7.31
N ARG A 46 2.38 6.14 -6.22
CA ARG A 46 2.46 4.97 -5.33
C ARG A 46 1.57 3.80 -5.79
N TYR A 47 0.39 4.11 -6.33
CA TYR A 47 -0.64 3.11 -6.61
C TYR A 47 -0.86 2.85 -8.11
N ASP A 48 -0.50 3.77 -9.00
CA ASP A 48 -0.60 3.52 -10.44
C ASP A 48 0.31 2.34 -10.83
N ARG A 49 -0.23 1.38 -11.58
CA ARG A 49 0.43 0.13 -12.00
C ARG A 49 0.97 -0.71 -10.84
N SER A 50 0.49 -0.47 -9.63
CA SER A 50 0.82 -1.24 -8.44
C SER A 50 -0.17 -2.38 -8.26
N ALA A 51 0.31 -3.49 -7.68
CA ALA A 51 -0.56 -4.55 -7.17
C ALA A 51 -1.27 -4.15 -5.86
N ARG A 52 -0.97 -2.96 -5.30
CA ARG A 52 -1.65 -2.44 -4.11
C ARG A 52 -3.03 -1.93 -4.48
N LEU A 53 -4.04 -2.39 -3.75
CA LEU A 53 -5.38 -1.83 -3.84
C LEU A 53 -5.41 -0.44 -3.22
N VAL A 54 -6.07 0.49 -3.91
CA VAL A 54 -6.37 1.80 -3.34
C VAL A 54 -7.44 1.62 -2.25
N PRO A 55 -7.17 2.01 -0.99
CA PRO A 55 -8.14 1.90 0.09
C PRO A 55 -9.35 2.80 -0.18
N PRO A 56 -10.57 2.43 0.26
CA PRO A 56 -11.70 3.33 0.23
C PRO A 56 -11.46 4.54 1.15
N PRO A 57 -12.02 5.72 0.85
CA PRO A 57 -11.87 6.89 1.70
C PRO A 57 -12.59 6.69 3.04
N THR A 58 -11.91 7.03 4.13
CA THR A 58 -12.55 7.10 5.45
C THR A 58 -13.43 8.34 5.52
N THR A 59 -14.73 8.14 5.75
CA THR A 59 -15.74 9.22 5.80
C THR A 59 -16.33 9.46 7.19
N ASP A 60 -16.12 8.52 8.14
CA ASP A 60 -16.59 8.66 9.51
C ASP A 60 -15.67 9.61 10.30
N MET A 61 -16.20 10.76 10.69
CA MET A 61 -15.44 11.76 11.45
C MET A 61 -14.99 11.26 12.83
N SER A 62 -15.75 10.37 13.46
CA SER A 62 -15.38 9.81 14.77
C SER A 62 -14.13 8.94 14.66
N VAL A 63 -14.02 8.19 13.54
CA VAL A 63 -12.82 7.39 13.22
C VAL A 63 -11.64 8.30 12.93
N LEU A 64 -11.85 9.39 12.18
CA LEU A 64 -10.80 10.36 11.86
C LEU A 64 -10.26 11.07 13.10
N GLN A 65 -11.15 11.50 14.00
CA GLN A 65 -10.77 12.17 15.25
C GLN A 65 -10.07 11.24 16.26
N ALA A 66 -10.33 9.94 16.17
CA ALA A 66 -9.65 8.93 16.99
C ALA A 66 -8.33 8.43 16.37
N SER A 67 -7.97 8.90 15.16
CA SER A 67 -6.75 8.50 14.46
C SER A 67 -5.52 9.17 15.05
N ASP A 68 -4.38 8.47 15.04
CA ASP A 68 -3.07 9.03 15.43
C ASP A 68 -2.62 10.22 14.57
N VAL A 69 -3.28 10.44 13.41
CA VAL A 69 -3.03 11.60 12.54
C VAL A 69 -3.63 12.89 13.12
N ASP A 70 -4.70 12.81 13.91
CA ASP A 70 -5.33 13.99 14.53
C ASP A 70 -4.57 14.41 15.78
N ALA A 71 -3.67 15.37 15.63
CA ALA A 71 -2.90 15.94 16.73
C ALA A 71 -3.67 17.02 17.54
N GLY A 72 -4.92 17.31 17.18
CA GLY A 72 -5.75 18.35 17.79
C GLY A 72 -5.39 19.81 17.43
N ASP A 73 -4.36 20.06 16.63
CA ASP A 73 -3.87 21.40 16.26
C ASP A 73 -4.08 21.76 14.78
N GLY A 74 -4.68 20.85 14.01
CA GLY A 74 -4.97 20.98 12.59
C GLY A 74 -6.46 21.05 12.26
N ILE A 75 -6.76 20.96 10.96
CA ILE A 75 -8.12 20.89 10.44
C ILE A 75 -8.28 19.73 9.46
N TRP A 76 -9.46 19.10 9.49
CA TRP A 76 -9.85 18.13 8.49
C TRP A 76 -10.38 18.81 7.23
N ARG A 77 -9.91 18.35 6.07
CA ARG A 77 -10.48 18.66 4.75
C ARG A 77 -10.67 17.38 3.96
N PHE A 78 -11.51 17.46 2.94
CA PHE A 78 -11.74 16.36 2.01
C PHE A 78 -11.34 16.81 0.61
N PHE A 79 -10.30 16.19 0.07
CA PHE A 79 -9.78 16.50 -1.25
C PHE A 79 -10.28 15.49 -2.27
N ASP A 80 -10.70 15.99 -3.43
CA ASP A 80 -11.02 15.11 -4.55
C ASP A 80 -9.73 14.64 -5.21
N ILE A 81 -9.46 13.34 -5.09
CA ILE A 81 -8.40 12.64 -5.78
C ILE A 81 -9.04 11.83 -6.89
N ASP A 82 -8.75 12.22 -8.13
CA ASP A 82 -9.20 11.52 -9.32
C ASP A 82 -8.37 10.25 -9.54
N LEU A 83 -8.97 9.10 -9.23
CA LEU A 83 -8.37 7.79 -9.42
C LEU A 83 -8.71 7.18 -10.79
N THR A 84 -9.54 7.84 -11.61
CA THR A 84 -9.97 7.28 -12.91
C THR A 84 -8.81 7.08 -13.88
N ARG A 85 -7.71 7.83 -13.68
CA ARG A 85 -6.48 7.71 -14.46
C ARG A 85 -5.53 6.62 -13.95
N MET A 86 -5.80 6.02 -12.79
CA MET A 86 -4.99 4.93 -12.26
C MET A 86 -5.30 3.64 -13.01
N THR A 87 -4.24 3.00 -13.49
CA THR A 87 -4.30 1.67 -14.06
C THR A 87 -3.93 0.67 -12.98
N SER A 88 -4.93 0.10 -12.31
CA SER A 88 -4.70 -1.02 -11.39
C SER A 88 -4.27 -2.24 -12.21
N SER A 89 -3.10 -2.82 -11.89
CA SER A 89 -2.72 -4.14 -12.41
C SER A 89 -3.32 -5.27 -11.57
N SER A 90 -4.17 -4.95 -10.59
CA SER A 90 -4.74 -5.93 -9.66
C SER A 90 -6.01 -6.53 -10.25
N VAL A 91 -6.09 -7.86 -10.27
CA VAL A 91 -7.26 -8.61 -10.71
C VAL A 91 -8.02 -9.12 -9.49
N ARG A 92 -9.33 -8.90 -9.45
CA ARG A 92 -10.19 -9.52 -8.43
C ARG A 92 -10.41 -10.98 -8.80
N ILE A 93 -10.11 -11.87 -7.86
CA ILE A 93 -10.29 -13.32 -8.00
C ILE A 93 -11.25 -13.83 -6.92
N GLU A 94 -12.13 -14.75 -7.31
CA GLU A 94 -12.95 -15.51 -6.36
C GLU A 94 -12.23 -16.82 -6.01
N LEU A 95 -12.20 -17.16 -4.73
CA LEU A 95 -11.44 -18.31 -4.22
C LEU A 95 -12.27 -19.08 -3.19
N CYS A 96 -12.21 -20.41 -3.27
CA CYS A 96 -12.72 -21.30 -2.23
C CYS A 96 -11.55 -21.74 -1.35
N LEU A 97 -11.55 -21.31 -0.08
CA LEU A 97 -10.51 -21.65 0.90
C LEU A 97 -11.12 -22.40 2.10
N PRO A 98 -10.36 -23.30 2.76
CA PRO A 98 -10.82 -23.90 4.01
C PRO A 98 -11.12 -22.84 5.07
N LYS A 99 -12.20 -23.01 5.85
CA LYS A 99 -12.63 -22.04 6.88
C LYS A 99 -11.51 -21.63 7.83
N ARG A 100 -10.67 -22.59 8.24
CA ARG A 100 -9.50 -22.36 9.09
C ARG A 100 -8.50 -21.38 8.44
N ILE A 101 -8.23 -21.53 7.15
CA ILE A 101 -7.30 -20.66 6.41
C ILE A 101 -7.84 -19.24 6.32
N VAL A 102 -9.14 -19.07 6.05
CA VAL A 102 -9.79 -17.74 6.04
C VAL A 102 -9.66 -17.08 7.42
N HIS A 103 -9.93 -17.82 8.49
CA HIS A 103 -9.77 -17.33 9.85
C HIS A 103 -8.32 -16.92 10.17
N ASP A 104 -7.34 -17.71 9.73
CA ASP A 104 -5.93 -17.43 9.95
C ASP A 104 -5.46 -16.20 9.15
N ILE A 105 -5.96 -16.01 7.92
CA ILE A 105 -5.77 -14.79 7.12
C ILE A 105 -6.31 -13.58 7.88
N ASP A 106 -7.55 -13.66 8.38
CA ASP A 106 -8.22 -12.56 9.07
C ASP A 106 -7.48 -12.13 10.33
N ARG A 107 -7.13 -13.11 11.17
CA ARG A 107 -6.39 -12.87 12.41
C ARG A 107 -5.03 -12.23 12.13
N THR A 108 -4.32 -12.73 11.11
CA THR A 108 -2.97 -12.26 10.81
C THR A 108 -2.98 -10.88 10.16
N ALA A 109 -3.89 -10.65 9.22
CA ALA A 109 -4.07 -9.34 8.60
C ALA A 109 -4.43 -8.29 9.67
N SER A 110 -5.34 -8.63 10.59
CA SER A 110 -5.70 -7.76 11.73
C SER A 110 -4.51 -7.49 12.65
N ALA A 111 -3.74 -8.51 13.03
CA ALA A 111 -2.56 -8.35 13.88
C ALA A 111 -1.45 -7.50 13.23
N LEU A 112 -1.37 -7.51 11.90
CA LEU A 112 -0.43 -6.70 11.11
C LEU A 112 -1.02 -5.35 10.69
N HIS A 113 -2.22 -4.99 11.15
CA HIS A 113 -2.94 -3.78 10.75
C HIS A 113 -3.01 -3.59 9.22
N THR A 114 -3.27 -4.68 8.49
CA THR A 114 -3.36 -4.71 7.03
C THR A 114 -4.63 -5.40 6.53
N THR A 115 -4.86 -5.38 5.22
CA THR A 115 -6.04 -6.02 4.59
C THR A 115 -5.74 -7.47 4.20
N ARG A 116 -6.80 -8.27 4.02
CA ARG A 116 -6.69 -9.68 3.54
C ARG A 116 -5.89 -9.76 2.24
N ASP A 117 -6.22 -8.90 1.28
CA ASP A 117 -5.61 -8.91 -0.06
C ASP A 117 -4.12 -8.53 0.01
N ALA A 118 -3.76 -7.55 0.85
CA ALA A 118 -2.37 -7.18 1.07
C ALA A 118 -1.58 -8.32 1.75
N PHE A 119 -2.16 -8.96 2.77
CA PHE A 119 -1.55 -10.11 3.43
C PHE A 119 -1.34 -11.29 2.47
N VAL A 120 -2.38 -11.66 1.70
CA VAL A 120 -2.32 -12.76 0.72
C VAL A 120 -1.28 -12.46 -0.36
N SER A 121 -1.23 -11.22 -0.87
CA SER A 121 -0.23 -10.81 -1.86
C SER A 121 1.20 -10.98 -1.34
N MET A 122 1.47 -10.53 -0.11
CA MET A 122 2.77 -10.68 0.55
C MET A 122 3.14 -12.16 0.78
N ALA A 123 2.19 -12.97 1.26
CA ALA A 123 2.42 -14.39 1.51
C ALA A 123 2.77 -15.16 0.22
N CYS A 124 2.06 -14.87 -0.87
CA CYS A 124 2.33 -15.47 -2.18
C CYS A 124 3.68 -15.04 -2.75
N GLY A 125 4.02 -13.74 -2.70
CA GLY A 125 5.33 -13.25 -3.18
C GLY A 125 6.50 -13.94 -2.50
N ASN A 126 6.46 -14.05 -1.16
CA ASN A 126 7.50 -14.74 -0.39
C ASN A 126 7.63 -16.23 -0.74
N ALA A 127 6.52 -16.90 -1.04
CA ALA A 127 6.53 -18.30 -1.45
C ALA A 127 7.16 -18.48 -2.85
N THR A 128 6.87 -17.56 -3.78
CA THR A 128 7.45 -17.56 -5.12
C THR A 128 8.96 -17.30 -5.07
N ASP A 129 9.43 -16.32 -4.31
CA ASP A 129 10.87 -16.01 -4.18
C ASP A 129 11.66 -17.20 -3.60
N ARG A 130 11.11 -17.89 -2.59
CA ARG A 130 11.71 -19.11 -2.04
C ARG A 130 11.77 -20.25 -3.05
N SER A 131 10.78 -20.37 -3.92
CA SER A 131 10.76 -21.40 -4.96
C SER A 131 11.84 -21.14 -6.03
N VAL A 132 12.04 -19.87 -6.42
CA VAL A 132 13.09 -19.46 -7.37
C VAL A 132 14.49 -19.72 -6.82
N GLN A 133 14.73 -19.44 -5.53
CA GLN A 133 16.01 -19.74 -4.88
C GLN A 133 16.29 -21.24 -4.77
N HIS A 134 15.26 -22.05 -4.55
CA HIS A 134 15.40 -23.51 -4.47
C HIS A 134 15.66 -24.15 -5.85
N ASP A 135 15.09 -23.60 -6.93
CA ASP A 135 15.30 -24.09 -8.30
C ASP A 135 16.70 -23.72 -8.84
N ALA A 136 17.22 -22.54 -8.47
CA ALA A 136 18.59 -22.12 -8.78
C ALA A 136 19.65 -23.06 -8.15
N LEU A 137 19.36 -23.65 -6.99
CA LEU A 137 20.26 -24.61 -6.31
C LEU A 137 20.22 -26.02 -6.92
N ARG A 138 19.21 -26.36 -7.73
CA ARG A 138 19.16 -27.63 -8.48
C ARG A 138 19.84 -27.56 -9.85
N GLY A 139 20.15 -26.36 -10.33
CA GLY A 139 20.65 -26.11 -11.68
C GLY A 139 22.17 -26.24 -11.90
N GLU A 140 22.95 -26.68 -10.91
CA GLU A 140 24.39 -26.87 -11.12
C GLU A 140 24.64 -28.05 -12.08
N PRO A 141 25.30 -27.84 -13.24
CA PRO A 141 25.62 -28.93 -14.15
C PRO A 141 26.69 -29.80 -13.49
N VAL A 142 26.40 -31.10 -13.35
CA VAL A 142 27.40 -32.13 -13.06
C VAL A 142 28.53 -32.00 -14.06
N ALA A 143 29.66 -31.48 -13.61
CA ALA A 143 30.89 -31.38 -14.37
C ALA A 143 31.33 -32.81 -14.75
N THR A 144 31.06 -33.21 -15.99
CA THR A 144 31.60 -34.46 -16.54
C THR A 144 33.10 -34.24 -16.76
N SER A 145 33.89 -34.63 -15.75
CA SER A 145 35.33 -34.76 -15.87
C SER A 145 35.63 -35.91 -16.84
N ARG A 146 36.02 -35.59 -18.08
CA ARG A 146 36.75 -36.54 -18.94
C ARG A 146 38.17 -36.05 -19.08
N SER A 147 39.03 -36.74 -18.34
CA SER A 147 40.47 -36.78 -18.48
C SER A 147 40.85 -37.12 -19.93
N GLU A 148 41.52 -36.20 -20.62
CA GLU A 148 42.31 -36.53 -21.81
C GLU A 148 43.71 -36.93 -21.32
N ALA A 149 44.03 -38.20 -21.53
CA ALA A 149 45.38 -38.73 -21.44
C ALA A 149 46.00 -38.68 -22.84
N ILE A 150 47.16 -38.03 -22.96
CA ILE A 150 48.18 -38.29 -23.99
C ILE A 150 49.52 -38.31 -23.27
#